data_AF-A0A4S1DYH8-F1
#
_entry.id   AF-A0A4S1DYH8-F1
#
_cell.length_a   1.000
_cell.length_b   1.000
_cell.length_c   1.000
_cell.angle_alpha   90.00
_cell.angle_beta   90.00
_cell.angle_gamma   90.00
#
_symmetry.space_group_name_H-M   'P 1'
#
loop_
_entity.id
_entity.type
_entity.pdbx_description
1 polymer ?
#
loop_
_entity_poly.entity_id
_entity_poly.type
_entity_poly.pdbx_seq_one_letter_code
_entity_poly.pdbx_strand_id
1 'polypeptide(L)'
;MGGEGSMLAAINSLKNNRSLLSKRKERSALGGSYSNVKLAKFPKATPEQLKEIRNRTIKENRKTRTKIMLCFVLFLVLTSIFLYLI
;
A
#
# COMPACT_ATOMS: atom_id res chain seq x y z
N MET A 1 4.18 7.73 -19.55
CA MET A 1 2.94 7.50 -18.77
C MET A 1 2.65 5.99 -18.62
N GLY A 2 3.50 5.22 -17.94
CA GLY A 2 3.34 3.75 -17.83
C GLY A 2 2.79 3.25 -16.47
N GLY A 3 2.81 4.09 -15.43
CA GLY A 3 2.44 3.68 -14.06
C GLY A 3 1.15 4.30 -13.52
N GLU A 4 0.57 5.27 -14.23
CA GLU A 4 -0.60 6.02 -13.78
C GLU A 4 -1.84 5.11 -13.63
N GLY A 5 -2.06 4.20 -14.57
CA GLY A 5 -3.14 3.22 -14.50
C GLY A 5 -2.99 2.24 -13.33
N SER A 6 -1.78 1.74 -13.07
CA SER A 6 -1.51 0.84 -11.95
C SER A 6 -1.65 1.53 -10.59
N MET A 7 -1.21 2.78 -10.49
CA MET A 7 -1.43 3.60 -9.28
C MET A 7 -2.91 3.87 -9.03
N LEU A 8 -3.67 4.24 -10.08
CA LEU A 8 -5.12 4.44 -9.97
C LEU A 8 -5.85 3.16 -9.57
N ALA A 9 -5.48 2.01 -10.13
CA ALA A 9 -6.03 0.71 -9.75
C ALA A 9 -5.76 0.39 -8.26
N ALA A 10 -4.55 0.64 -7.77
CA ALA A 10 -4.20 0.45 -6.36
C ALA A 10 -5.00 1.39 -5.45
N ILE A 11 -5.14 2.67 -5.80
CA ILE A 11 -5.95 3.65 -5.06
C ILE A 11 -7.41 3.21 -4.97
N ASN A 12 -7.99 2.81 -6.11
CA ASN A 12 -9.37 2.33 -6.16
C ASN A 12 -9.57 1.06 -5.35
N SER A 13 -8.63 0.11 -5.41
CA SER A 13 -8.67 -1.12 -4.60
C SER A 13 -8.63 -0.82 -3.11
N LEU A 14 -7.73 0.07 -2.65
CA LEU A 14 -7.65 0.48 -1.24
C LEU A 14 -8.93 1.18 -0.77
N LYS A 15 -9.47 2.10 -1.58
CA LYS A 15 -10.73 2.81 -1.28
C LYS A 15 -11.90 1.83 -1.16
N ASN A 16 -12.02 0.91 -2.13
CA ASN A 16 -13.06 -0.10 -2.14
C ASN A 16 -12.95 -1.02 -0.93
N ASN A 17 -11.75 -1.53 -0.61
CA ASN A 17 -11.51 -2.38 0.55
C ASN A 17 -11.86 -1.68 1.87
N ARG A 18 -11.53 -0.40 2.01
CA ARG A 18 -11.89 0.39 3.20
C ARG A 18 -13.41 0.52 3.35
N SER A 19 -14.15 0.71 2.25
CA SER A 19 -15.62 0.78 2.27
C SER A 19 -16.29 -0.54 2.67
N LEU A 20 -15.61 -1.68 2.49
CA LEU A 20 -16.13 -2.98 2.90
C LEU A 20 -16.05 -3.19 4.43
N LEU A 21 -15.15 -2.48 5.13
CA LEU A 21 -15.02 -2.56 6.58
C LEU A 21 -16.28 -2.04 7.31
N SER A 22 -16.89 -0.95 6.82
CA SER A 22 -18.15 -0.42 7.39
C SER A 22 -19.34 -1.32 7.06
N LYS A 23 -19.42 -1.82 5.82
CA LYS A 23 -20.49 -2.73 5.36
C LYS A 23 -20.47 -4.09 6.07
N ARG A 24 -19.34 -4.52 6.65
CA ARG A 24 -19.23 -5.73 7.46
C ARG A 24 -20.05 -5.67 8.77
N LYS A 25 -20.28 -4.46 9.30
CA LYS A 25 -21.06 -4.24 10.53
C LYS A 25 -22.57 -4.25 10.28
N GLU A 26 -23.01 -3.90 9.06
CA GLU A 26 -24.42 -3.73 8.70
C GLU A 26 -25.07 -4.98 8.09
N ARG A 27 -24.30 -6.01 7.72
CA ARG A 27 -24.79 -7.23 7.04
C ARG A 27 -25.35 -8.33 7.95
N SER A 28 -25.84 -8.01 9.15
CA SER A 28 -26.58 -9.00 9.95
C SER A 28 -27.93 -9.39 9.35
N ALA A 29 -28.44 -8.64 8.35
CA ALA A 29 -29.81 -8.77 7.86
C ALA A 29 -30.00 -9.46 6.49
N LEU A 30 -28.95 -9.70 5.69
CA LEU A 30 -29.07 -10.33 4.37
C LEU A 30 -28.42 -11.73 4.38
N GLY A 31 -29.18 -12.72 4.85
CA GLY A 31 -28.78 -14.13 4.91
C GLY A 31 -28.83 -14.82 3.55
N GLY A 32 -27.67 -15.05 2.94
CA GLY A 32 -27.46 -16.07 1.91
C GLY A 32 -26.62 -17.23 2.47
N SER A 33 -26.28 -18.23 1.64
CA SER A 33 -25.58 -19.52 1.94
C SER A 33 -24.40 -19.49 2.95
N TYR A 34 -23.85 -18.32 3.27
CA TYR A 34 -22.78 -18.09 4.25
C TYR A 34 -23.27 -17.57 5.62
N SER A 35 -24.58 -17.53 5.87
CA SER A 35 -25.20 -17.03 7.12
C SER A 35 -24.77 -17.79 8.38
N ASN A 36 -24.30 -19.04 8.24
CA ASN A 36 -23.76 -19.86 9.32
C ASN A 36 -22.23 -19.81 9.49
N VAL A 37 -21.51 -19.05 8.67
CA VAL A 37 -20.05 -18.97 8.78
C VAL A 37 -19.67 -18.04 9.94
N LYS A 38 -19.32 -18.65 11.07
CA LYS A 38 -18.72 -17.93 12.21
C LYS A 38 -17.39 -17.33 11.77
N LEU A 39 -17.34 -16.01 11.64
CA LEU A 39 -16.08 -15.31 11.39
C LEU A 39 -15.12 -15.57 12.55
N ALA A 40 -13.90 -16.00 12.23
CA ALA A 40 -12.84 -16.14 13.21
C ALA A 40 -12.62 -14.81 13.95
N LYS A 41 -12.59 -14.86 15.28
CA LYS A 41 -12.24 -13.70 16.09
C LYS A 41 -10.74 -13.48 15.98
N PHE A 42 -10.34 -12.46 15.24
CA PHE A 42 -8.94 -12.07 15.15
C PHE A 42 -8.54 -11.31 16.42
N PRO A 43 -7.35 -11.57 16.99
CA PRO A 43 -6.84 -10.76 18.09
C PRO A 43 -6.66 -9.32 17.62
N LYS A 44 -7.02 -8.35 18.48
CA LYS A 44 -6.73 -6.94 18.20
C LYS A 44 -5.23 -6.73 18.37
N ALA A 45 -4.62 -5.99 17.43
CA ALA A 45 -3.23 -5.60 17.55
C ALA A 45 -3.02 -4.76 18.82
N THR A 46 -1.95 -5.05 19.55
CA THR A 46 -1.55 -4.25 20.71
C THR A 46 -0.99 -2.89 20.25
N PRO A 47 -1.06 -1.84 21.09
CA PRO A 47 -0.50 -0.53 20.75
C PRO A 47 1.02 -0.60 20.47
N GLU A 48 1.74 -1.50 21.15
CA GLU A 48 3.16 -1.73 20.95
C GLU A 48 3.45 -2.33 19.57
N GLN A 49 2.69 -3.35 19.16
CA GLN A 49 2.80 -3.93 17.81
C GLN A 49 2.50 -2.89 16.73
N LEU A 50 1.50 -2.03 16.92
CA LEU A 50 1.18 -0.95 15.98
C LEU A 50 2.32 0.08 15.88
N LYS A 51 2.93 0.44 17.02
CA LYS A 51 4.07 1.35 17.07
C LYS A 51 5.29 0.76 16.38
N GLU A 52 5.54 -0.53 16.59
CA GLU A 52 6.61 -1.26 15.93
C GLU A 52 6.43 -1.30 14.41
N ILE A 53 5.24 -1.71 13.93
CA ILE A 53 4.92 -1.74 12.51
C ILE A 53 5.13 -0.35 11.89
N ARG A 54 4.61 0.70 12.51
CA ARG A 54 4.79 2.09 12.05
C ARG A 54 6.28 2.43 11.91
N ASN A 55 7.09 2.14 12.92
CA ASN A 55 8.51 2.46 12.92
C ASN A 55 9.27 1.67 11.84
N ARG A 56 8.95 0.39 11.66
CA ARG A 56 9.50 -0.45 10.59
C ARG A 56 9.17 0.13 9.21
N THR A 57 7.90 0.44 8.95
CA THR A 57 7.45 1.02 7.67
C THR A 57 8.13 2.36 7.38
N ILE A 58 8.30 3.24 8.37
CA ILE A 58 9.00 4.52 8.18
C ILE A 58 10.47 4.28 7.83
N LYS A 59 11.15 3.35 8.51
CA LYS A 59 12.55 3.01 8.27
C LYS A 59 12.76 2.45 6.86
N GLU A 60 11.89 1.56 6.42
CA GLU A 60 11.93 0.98 5.07
C GLU A 60 11.67 2.03 4.00
N ASN A 61 10.64 2.87 4.17
CA ASN A 61 10.34 3.94 3.23
C ASN A 61 11.49 4.94 3.09
N ARG A 62 12.21 5.26 4.18
CA ARG A 62 13.42 6.09 4.12
C ARG A 62 14.50 5.44 3.27
N LYS A 63 14.80 4.15 3.49
CA LYS A 63 15.78 3.40 2.69
C LYS A 63 15.40 3.36 1.21
N THR A 64 14.14 3.07 0.90
CA THR A 64 13.64 3.03 -0.48
C THR A 64 13.74 4.40 -1.15
N ARG A 65 13.39 5.49 -0.45
CA ARG A 65 13.54 6.86 -0.97
C ARG A 65 14.99 7.20 -1.27
N THR A 66 15.93 6.88 -0.38
CA THR A 66 17.36 7.11 -0.63
C THR A 66 17.85 6.35 -1.86
N LYS A 67 17.46 5.07 -2.02
CA LYS A 67 17.81 4.28 -3.20
C LYS A 67 17.24 4.88 -4.49
N ILE A 68 15.97 5.28 -4.48
CA ILE A 68 15.33 5.92 -5.64
C ILE A 68 16.05 7.21 -6.02
N MET A 69 16.39 8.06 -5.05
CA MET A 69 17.11 9.30 -5.30
C MET A 69 18.50 9.03 -5.90
N LEU A 70 19.23 8.03 -5.39
CA LEU A 70 20.54 7.66 -5.92
C LEU A 70 20.43 7.15 -7.37
N CYS A 71 19.48 6.27 -7.66
CA CYS A 71 19.22 5.80 -9.02
C CYS A 71 18.83 6.95 -9.96
N PHE A 72 18.02 7.89 -9.47
CA PHE A 72 17.59 9.06 -10.25
C PHE A 72 18.77 9.98 -10.59
N VAL A 73 19.64 10.26 -9.63
CA VAL A 73 20.86 11.07 -9.86
C VAL A 73 21.79 10.38 -10.86
N LEU A 74 22.04 9.08 -10.70
CA LEU A 74 22.84 8.30 -11.67
C LEU A 74 22.24 8.36 -13.08
N PHE A 75 20.92 8.20 -13.19
CA PHE A 75 20.22 8.29 -14.46
C PHE A 75 20.42 9.67 -15.12
N LEU A 76 20.26 10.76 -14.35
CA LEU A 76 20.49 12.11 -14.85
C LEU A 76 21.92 12.31 -15.37
N VAL A 77 22.93 11.89 -14.60
CA VAL A 77 24.34 11.98 -15.01
C VAL A 77 24.60 11.24 -16.32
N LEU A 78 24.11 10.00 -16.44
CA LEU A 78 24.24 9.20 -17.65
C LEU A 78 23.57 9.88 -18.85
N THR A 79 22.36 10.43 -18.66
CA THR A 79 21.67 11.14 -19.73
C THR A 79 22.41 12.42 -20.14
N SER A 80 23.01 13.16 -19.22
CA SER A 80 23.81 14.35 -19.53
C SER A 80 25.07 14.01 -20.32
N ILE A 81 25.77 12.93 -19.96
CA ILE A 81 26.95 12.45 -20.70
C ILE A 81 26.54 12.03 -22.11
N PHE A 82 25.44 11.27 -22.24
CA PHE A 82 24.93 10.83 -23.54
C PHE A 82 24.58 12.00 -24.46
N LEU A 83 23.92 13.04 -23.92
CA LEU A 83 23.60 14.25 -24.67
C LEU A 83 24.82 15.09 -25.07
N TYR A 84 25.92 15.01 -24.31
CA TYR A 84 27.17 15.70 -24.65
C TYR A 84 27.97 15.00 -25.75
N LEU A 85 27.84 13.67 -25.86
CA LEU A 85 28.60 12.83 -26.79
C LEU A 85 27.95 12.73 -28.18
N ILE A 86 26.65 13.03 -28.27
CA ILE A 86 25.88 13.20 -29.51
C ILE A 86 26.06 14.63 -30.04
#